data_AF-A0A380NXF3-F1
#
_entry.id   AF-A0A380NXF3-F1
#
_cell.length_a   1.000
_cell.length_b   1.000
_cell.length_c   1.000
_cell.angle_alpha   90.00
_cell.angle_beta   90.00
_cell.angle_gamma   90.00
#
_symmetry.space_group_name_H-M   'P 1'
#
loop_
_entity.id
_entity.type
_entity.pdbx_description
1 polymer ?
#
loop_
_entity_poly.entity_id
_entity_poly.type
_entity_poly.pdbx_seq_one_letter_code
_entity_poly.pdbx_strand_id
1 'polypeptide(L)'
;MAYPDSGADQSNYIPAFIADRVQLDYNLPSKGVELKLKVNKIDLRTHQIIGSQEAVGDDIQAGIDLVGGPEQGFNAQVLIYARGKGKARIGTIHMRRSRGPHGTFMPNDQRVLNGRLNDDVAYYFDAGDMKPPLNVYFSGWRTKEGYEGNLMMRSMGAPYLLIADQRLQGGAFYLGDATFEREILQVIQEN
;
A
#
# COMPACT_ATOMS: atom_id res chain seq x y z
N MET A 1 -2.55 20.39 -1.85
CA MET A 1 -2.44 19.49 -3.02
C MET A 1 -2.22 18.08 -2.49
N ALA A 2 -3.22 17.21 -2.56
CA ALA A 2 -2.96 15.78 -2.43
C ALA A 2 -2.31 15.36 -3.76
N TYR A 3 -1.09 14.84 -3.72
CA TYR A 3 -0.50 14.21 -4.91
C TYR A 3 -1.43 13.05 -5.31
N PRO A 4 -2.08 13.10 -6.48
CA PRO A 4 -3.10 12.12 -6.86
C PRO A 4 -2.49 10.76 -7.25
N ASP A 5 -1.16 10.69 -7.38
CA ASP A 5 -0.42 9.49 -7.75
C ASP A 5 0.55 9.11 -6.61
N SER A 6 0.53 7.83 -6.20
CA SER A 6 1.56 7.24 -5.33
C SER A 6 2.95 7.28 -5.98
N GLY A 7 3.03 7.51 -7.30
CA GLY A 7 4.20 7.97 -8.06
C GLY A 7 5.43 7.06 -8.08
N ALA A 8 5.43 5.99 -7.29
CA ALA A 8 6.55 5.10 -7.08
C ALA A 8 6.39 3.74 -7.78
N ASP A 9 5.31 3.55 -8.55
CA ASP A 9 5.02 2.27 -9.20
C ASP A 9 6.20 1.82 -10.07
N GLN A 10 6.85 0.73 -9.62
CA GLN A 10 8.00 0.07 -10.24
C GLN A 10 9.32 0.87 -10.28
N SER A 11 9.35 2.12 -9.81
CA SER A 11 10.58 2.92 -9.78
C SER A 11 11.42 2.53 -8.57
N ASN A 12 12.53 1.82 -8.76
CA ASN A 12 13.48 1.54 -7.68
C ASN A 12 14.16 2.80 -7.10
N TYR A 13 13.96 3.99 -7.67
CA TYR A 13 14.56 5.23 -7.20
C TYR A 13 13.74 5.89 -6.07
N ILE A 14 14.41 6.16 -4.95
CA ILE A 14 13.88 6.92 -3.81
C ILE A 14 14.43 8.35 -3.88
N PRO A 15 13.61 9.37 -4.14
CA PRO A 15 14.08 10.75 -4.27
C PRO A 15 14.55 11.36 -2.95
N ALA A 16 15.40 12.38 -3.02
CA ALA A 16 15.76 13.21 -1.85
C ALA A 16 14.51 13.81 -1.19
N PHE A 17 14.48 13.88 0.15
CA PHE A 17 13.31 14.29 0.97
C PHE A 17 12.02 13.44 0.81
N ILE A 18 12.08 12.48 -0.11
CA ILE A 18 11.16 11.43 -0.47
C ILE A 18 11.04 10.28 0.54
N ALA A 19 9.92 10.01 1.22
CA ALA A 19 9.70 8.73 1.91
C ALA A 19 8.86 7.77 1.06
N ASP A 20 9.38 6.59 0.68
CA ASP A 20 8.60 5.49 0.08
C ASP A 20 8.52 4.32 1.05
N ARG A 21 7.46 3.53 0.98
CA ARG A 21 7.27 2.31 1.75
C ARG A 21 7.33 1.11 0.83
N VAL A 22 8.20 0.16 1.15
CA VAL A 22 8.20 -1.17 0.54
C VAL A 22 7.28 -2.08 1.34
N GLN A 23 6.29 -2.69 0.69
CA GLN A 23 5.40 -3.67 1.29
C GLN A 23 5.42 -4.96 0.47
N LEU A 24 5.10 -6.07 1.10
CA LEU A 24 5.07 -7.37 0.47
C LEU A 24 3.72 -8.04 0.75
N ASP A 25 3.02 -8.44 -0.30
CA ASP A 25 1.93 -9.39 -0.19
C ASP A 25 2.51 -10.78 0.03
N TYR A 26 2.07 -11.44 1.09
CA TYR A 26 2.48 -12.81 1.37
C TYR A 26 1.47 -13.55 2.24
N ASN A 27 1.48 -14.86 2.12
CA ASN A 27 0.78 -15.75 3.04
C ASN A 27 1.64 -16.97 3.32
N LEU A 28 1.61 -17.43 4.57
CA LEU A 28 2.33 -18.62 5.05
C LEU A 28 1.31 -19.68 5.49
N PRO A 29 0.74 -20.48 4.56
CA PRO A 29 -0.32 -21.43 4.87
C PRO A 29 0.09 -22.54 5.84
N SER A 30 1.39 -22.84 5.90
CA SER A 30 1.95 -23.88 6.75
C SER A 30 2.88 -23.28 7.79
N LYS A 31 2.74 -23.71 9.04
CA LYS A 31 3.75 -23.46 10.08
C LYS A 31 5.07 -24.12 9.66
N GLY A 32 6.19 -23.41 9.80
CA GLY A 32 7.53 -23.94 9.49
C GLY A 32 8.27 -23.26 8.33
N VAL A 33 7.68 -22.25 7.70
CA VAL A 33 8.41 -21.31 6.83
C VAL A 33 8.46 -19.95 7.51
N GLU A 34 9.63 -19.31 7.47
CA GLU A 34 9.82 -17.93 7.89
C GLU A 34 10.33 -17.11 6.72
N LEU A 35 9.85 -15.88 6.61
CA LEU A 35 10.30 -14.91 5.62
C LEU A 35 11.09 -13.79 6.28
N LYS A 36 11.99 -13.20 5.50
CA LYS A 36 12.64 -11.93 5.79
C LYS A 36 12.64 -11.06 4.56
N LEU A 37 12.12 -9.85 4.70
CA LEU A 37 12.24 -8.79 3.70
C LEU A 37 13.50 -7.98 4.01
N LYS A 38 14.35 -7.75 3.02
CA LYS A 38 15.53 -6.88 3.13
C LYS A 38 15.52 -5.87 2.01
N VAL A 39 15.80 -4.62 2.35
CA VAL A 39 15.95 -3.56 1.35
C VAL A 39 17.33 -2.94 1.49
N ASN A 40 18.12 -3.00 0.42
CA ASN A 40 19.40 -2.33 0.31
C ASN A 40 19.21 -0.95 -0.34
N LYS A 41 19.88 0.06 0.21
CA LYS A 41 20.03 1.39 -0.38
C LYS A 41 21.30 1.40 -1.21
N ILE A 42 21.19 1.71 -2.50
CA ILE A 42 22.27 1.71 -3.48
C ILE A 42 22.54 3.14 -3.90
N ASP A 43 23.78 3.59 -3.69
CA ASP A 43 24.24 4.90 -4.13
C ASP A 43 24.21 5.01 -5.66
N LEU A 44 23.67 6.11 -6.18
CA LEU A 44 23.44 6.29 -7.61
C LEU A 44 24.73 6.44 -8.42
N ARG A 45 25.82 6.87 -7.78
CA ARG A 45 27.09 7.20 -8.45
C ARG A 45 28.10 6.06 -8.36
N THR A 46 28.21 5.46 -7.18
CA THR A 46 29.20 4.42 -6.87
C THR A 46 28.63 3.01 -7.03
N HIS A 47 27.30 2.88 -7.11
CA HIS A 47 26.57 1.61 -7.14
C HIS A 47 26.87 0.68 -5.96
N GLN A 48 27.40 1.23 -4.87
CA GLN A 48 27.67 0.51 -3.63
C GLN A 48 26.43 0.52 -2.73
N ILE A 49 26.32 -0.51 -1.88
CA ILE A 49 25.32 -0.53 -0.81
C ILE A 49 25.76 0.47 0.26
N ILE A 50 24.93 1.49 0.49
CA ILE A 50 25.15 2.53 1.51
C ILE A 50 24.33 2.30 2.79
N GLY A 51 23.48 1.28 2.79
CA GLY A 51 22.73 0.86 3.96
C GLY A 51 21.73 -0.24 3.64
N SER A 52 21.23 -0.90 4.68
CA SER A 52 20.19 -1.93 4.56
C SER A 52 19.20 -1.82 5.70
N GLN A 53 17.95 -2.20 5.42
CA GLN A 53 16.90 -2.37 6.41
C GLN A 53 16.29 -3.77 6.24
N GLU A 54 15.79 -4.36 7.33
CA GLU A 54 15.24 -5.72 7.33
C GLU A 54 13.94 -5.75 8.13
N ALA A 55 12.97 -6.57 7.70
CA ALA A 55 11.72 -6.85 8.40
C ALA A 55 11.47 -8.37 8.43
N VAL A 56 10.98 -8.86 9.56
CA VAL A 56 10.71 -10.29 9.82
C VAL A 56 9.37 -10.44 10.52
N GLY A 57 8.75 -11.62 10.40
CA GLY A 57 7.46 -11.88 11.05
C GLY A 57 6.39 -10.85 10.65
N ASP A 58 5.64 -10.37 11.63
CA ASP A 58 4.52 -9.42 11.42
C ASP A 58 5.02 -8.05 10.90
N ASP A 59 6.29 -7.69 11.11
CA ASP A 59 6.86 -6.43 10.62
C ASP A 59 6.92 -6.37 9.09
N ILE A 60 6.92 -7.52 8.40
CA ILE A 60 6.88 -7.55 6.92
C ILE A 60 5.58 -6.91 6.41
N GLN A 61 4.47 -7.10 7.14
CA GLN A 61 3.16 -6.57 6.77
C GLN A 61 3.08 -5.05 7.01
N ALA A 62 3.76 -4.55 8.04
CA ALA A 62 3.91 -3.10 8.26
C ALA A 62 4.68 -2.45 7.11
N GLY A 63 5.69 -3.14 6.58
CA GLY A 63 6.55 -2.68 5.50
C GLY A 63 7.76 -1.89 5.99
N ILE A 64 8.64 -1.51 5.06
CA ILE A 64 9.88 -0.78 5.35
C ILE A 64 9.80 0.60 4.74
N ASP A 65 9.84 1.65 5.57
CA ASP A 65 9.97 3.02 5.13
C ASP A 65 11.42 3.36 4.72
N LEU A 66 11.56 3.86 3.50
CA LEU A 66 12.79 4.32 2.88
C LEU A 66 12.72 5.83 2.75
N VAL A 67 13.45 6.53 3.62
CA VAL A 67 13.56 7.99 3.57
C VAL A 67 14.81 8.37 2.79
N GLY A 68 14.61 9.12 1.70
CA GLY A 68 15.64 9.76 0.91
C GLY A 68 16.46 10.76 1.73
N GLY A 69 17.74 10.90 1.40
CA GLY A 69 18.60 11.85 2.07
C GLY A 69 18.19 13.31 1.82
N PRO A 70 18.77 14.26 2.57
CA PRO A 70 18.48 15.69 2.44
C PRO A 70 19.03 16.30 1.14
N GLU A 71 19.93 15.64 0.43
CA GLU A 71 20.51 16.19 -0.80
C GLU A 71 20.46 15.21 -1.96
N GLN A 72 20.43 13.90 -1.68
CA GLN A 72 20.56 12.86 -2.68
C GLN A 72 19.59 11.70 -2.39
N GLY A 73 19.00 11.19 -3.47
CA GLY A 73 18.23 9.96 -3.46
C GLY A 73 19.13 8.72 -3.58
N PHE A 74 18.51 7.54 -3.61
CA PHE A 74 19.20 6.26 -3.80
C PHE A 74 18.29 5.28 -4.53
N ASN A 75 18.87 4.23 -5.12
CA ASN A 75 18.08 3.11 -5.63
C ASN A 75 17.86 2.06 -4.54
N ALA A 76 16.68 1.47 -4.49
CA ALA A 76 16.31 0.39 -3.59
C ALA A 76 16.47 -0.96 -4.31
N GLN A 77 17.12 -1.93 -3.65
CA GLN A 77 17.09 -3.33 -4.05
C GLN A 77 16.35 -4.11 -2.97
N VAL A 78 15.23 -4.73 -3.36
CA VAL A 78 14.39 -5.53 -2.47
C VAL A 78 14.77 -7.00 -2.63
N LEU A 79 14.97 -7.68 -1.50
CA LEU A 79 15.34 -9.09 -1.40
C LEU A 79 14.38 -9.79 -0.45
N ILE A 80 13.89 -10.96 -0.85
CA ILE A 80 13.07 -11.83 -0.01
C ILE A 80 13.90 -13.07 0.31
N TYR A 81 14.13 -13.31 1.59
CA TYR A 81 14.75 -14.53 2.09
C TYR A 81 13.68 -15.42 2.71
N ALA A 82 13.86 -16.74 2.56
CA ALA A 82 13.00 -17.72 3.20
C ALA A 82 13.87 -18.78 3.88
N ARG A 83 13.42 -19.30 5.03
CA ARG A 83 14.03 -20.47 5.67
C ARG A 83 12.97 -21.44 6.20
N GLY A 84 13.36 -22.69 6.41
CA GLY A 84 12.51 -23.74 6.95
C GLY A 84 11.94 -24.68 5.88
N LYS A 85 10.81 -25.34 6.19
CA LYS A 85 10.17 -26.34 5.33
C LYS A 85 8.66 -26.16 5.33
N GLY A 86 8.09 -25.94 4.15
CA GLY A 86 6.65 -25.77 3.97
C GLY A 86 6.33 -25.02 2.67
N LYS A 87 5.19 -24.32 2.65
CA LYS A 87 4.76 -23.50 1.52
C LYS A 87 4.69 -22.04 1.95
N ALA A 88 5.23 -21.14 1.12
CA ALA A 88 4.99 -19.71 1.18
C ALA A 88 4.34 -19.27 -0.14
N ARG A 89 3.39 -18.35 -0.04
CA ARG A 89 2.82 -17.65 -1.20
C ARG A 89 3.35 -16.23 -1.15
N ILE A 90 3.98 -15.81 -2.23
CA ILE A 90 4.55 -14.48 -2.40
C ILE A 90 3.72 -13.79 -3.49
N GLY A 91 3.17 -12.63 -3.17
CA GLY A 91 2.44 -11.77 -4.09
C GLY A 91 3.31 -10.61 -4.56
N THR A 92 2.69 -9.43 -4.67
CA THR A 92 3.33 -8.22 -5.19
C THR A 92 4.27 -7.59 -4.17
N ILE A 93 5.38 -7.04 -4.65
CA ILE A 93 6.18 -6.07 -3.90
C ILE A 93 5.66 -4.69 -4.29
N HIS A 94 5.06 -4.00 -3.33
CA HIS A 94 4.58 -2.65 -3.52
C HIS A 94 5.66 -1.66 -3.14
N MET A 95 5.78 -0.58 -3.92
CA MET A 95 6.53 0.59 -3.50
C MET A 95 5.63 1.81 -3.61
N ARG A 96 5.25 2.34 -2.46
CA ARG A 96 4.22 3.38 -2.32
C ARG A 96 4.83 4.62 -1.71
N ARG A 97 4.38 5.81 -2.11
CA ARG A 97 4.69 7.03 -1.36
C ARG A 97 4.26 6.88 0.10
N SER A 98 5.21 6.91 1.02
CA SER A 98 4.94 6.81 2.44
C SER A 98 4.49 8.16 3.00
N ARG A 99 3.50 8.11 3.88
CA ARG A 99 3.10 9.21 4.78
C ARG A 99 3.34 8.85 6.24
N GLY A 100 4.24 7.88 6.48
CA GLY A 100 4.51 7.36 7.81
C GLY A 100 3.25 6.74 8.43
N PRO A 101 2.82 7.17 9.62
CA PRO A 101 1.60 6.68 10.26
C PRO A 101 0.32 7.39 9.80
N HIS A 102 0.41 8.39 8.91
CA HIS A 102 -0.70 9.28 8.56
C HIS A 102 -1.52 8.83 7.35
N GLY A 103 -1.47 7.55 7.00
CA GLY A 103 -2.15 6.97 5.83
C GLY A 103 -1.19 6.38 4.80
N THR A 104 -1.77 5.80 3.76
CA THR A 104 -1.15 5.07 2.65
C THR A 104 -1.14 5.96 1.40
N PHE A 105 -2.29 6.21 0.77
CA PHE A 105 -2.39 6.99 -0.48
C PHE A 105 -2.88 8.42 -0.25
N MET A 106 -3.78 8.60 0.70
CA MET A 106 -4.25 9.91 1.16
C MET A 106 -4.07 10.05 2.67
N PRO A 107 -4.00 11.28 3.22
CA PRO A 107 -3.99 11.48 4.66
C PRO A 107 -5.19 10.79 5.33
N ASN A 108 -4.94 10.05 6.40
CA ASN A 108 -5.93 9.31 7.20
C ASN A 108 -6.70 8.21 6.47
N ASP A 109 -6.28 7.83 5.27
CA ASP A 109 -6.86 6.66 4.62
C ASP A 109 -6.49 5.37 5.36
N GLN A 110 -7.30 4.34 5.15
CA GLN A 110 -7.19 3.06 5.84
C GLN A 110 -7.31 1.91 4.85
N ARG A 111 -7.09 0.69 5.32
CA ARG A 111 -6.99 -0.50 4.46
C ARG A 111 -7.73 -1.69 5.07
N VAL A 112 -8.38 -2.44 4.19
CA VAL A 112 -8.94 -3.77 4.44
C VAL A 112 -8.00 -4.78 3.82
N LEU A 113 -7.57 -5.77 4.60
CA LEU A 113 -6.60 -6.77 4.15
C LEU A 113 -7.31 -8.09 3.85
N ASN A 114 -7.03 -8.64 2.67
CA ASN A 114 -7.53 -9.95 2.28
C ASN A 114 -6.65 -11.06 2.88
N GLY A 115 -7.25 -11.94 3.68
CA GLY A 115 -6.50 -12.98 4.42
C GLY A 115 -5.74 -13.99 3.55
N ARG A 116 -6.01 -14.05 2.23
CA ARG A 116 -5.35 -14.98 1.31
C ARG A 116 -3.89 -14.62 1.00
N LEU A 117 -3.56 -13.33 0.84
CA LEU A 117 -2.22 -12.83 0.51
C LEU A 117 -1.83 -11.60 1.34
N ASN A 118 -2.70 -11.11 2.23
CA ASN A 118 -2.56 -9.82 2.89
C ASN A 118 -2.46 -8.64 1.90
N ASP A 119 -3.00 -8.83 0.69
CA ASP A 119 -3.19 -7.80 -0.33
C ASP A 119 -4.42 -6.94 0.02
N ASP A 120 -4.51 -5.71 -0.49
CA ASP A 120 -5.35 -4.69 0.12
C ASP A 120 -6.35 -3.97 -0.79
N VAL A 121 -7.48 -3.61 -0.18
CA VAL A 121 -8.36 -2.53 -0.63
C VAL A 121 -8.14 -1.35 0.30
N ALA A 122 -7.90 -0.17 -0.25
CA ALA A 122 -7.78 1.05 0.52
C ALA A 122 -9.09 1.84 0.47
N TYR A 123 -9.39 2.58 1.53
CA TYR A 123 -10.54 3.48 1.59
C TYR A 123 -10.21 4.81 2.25
N TYR A 124 -10.86 5.86 1.77
CA TYR A 124 -10.71 7.23 2.26
C TYR A 124 -12.08 7.87 2.46
N PHE A 125 -12.34 8.35 3.67
CA PHE A 125 -13.56 9.05 4.04
C PHE A 125 -13.30 10.55 4.20
N ASP A 126 -14.21 11.35 3.66
CA ASP A 126 -14.26 12.80 3.84
C ASP A 126 -15.66 13.19 4.27
N ALA A 127 -15.77 13.84 5.43
CA ALA A 127 -17.04 14.19 6.03
C ALA A 127 -17.80 15.29 5.29
N GLY A 128 -17.17 16.01 4.35
CA GLY A 128 -17.82 17.07 3.58
C GLY A 128 -18.51 18.11 4.49
N ASP A 129 -19.78 18.39 4.22
CA ASP A 129 -20.62 19.29 5.03
C ASP A 129 -21.39 18.56 6.16
N MET A 130 -21.14 17.27 6.36
CA MET A 130 -21.81 16.36 7.31
C MET A 130 -23.33 16.26 7.11
N LYS A 131 -23.85 16.57 5.93
CA LYS A 131 -25.27 16.40 5.60
C LYS A 131 -25.46 15.22 4.65
N PRO A 132 -26.59 14.49 4.76
CA PRO A 132 -26.90 13.43 3.80
C PRO A 132 -26.93 13.93 2.35
N PRO A 133 -26.61 13.06 1.37
CA PRO A 133 -26.25 11.64 1.52
C PRO A 133 -24.73 11.41 1.68
N LEU A 134 -24.36 10.22 2.16
CA LEU A 134 -23.01 9.68 1.95
C LEU A 134 -22.89 9.16 0.51
N ASN A 135 -21.91 9.66 -0.23
CA ASN A 135 -21.65 9.25 -1.61
C ASN A 135 -20.47 8.25 -1.65
N VAL A 136 -20.71 7.02 -2.10
CA VAL A 136 -19.67 5.99 -2.17
C VAL A 136 -19.21 5.81 -3.61
N TYR A 137 -17.89 5.89 -3.84
CA TYR A 137 -17.27 5.71 -5.15
C TYR A 137 -16.22 4.59 -5.11
N PHE A 138 -16.46 3.54 -5.90
CA PHE A 138 -15.50 2.47 -6.14
C PHE A 138 -14.62 2.85 -7.33
N SER A 139 -13.31 2.88 -7.12
CA SER A 139 -12.34 3.14 -8.19
C SER A 139 -12.39 2.04 -9.25
N GLY A 140 -12.17 2.41 -10.50
CA GLY A 140 -12.05 1.47 -11.61
C GLY A 140 -10.72 0.72 -11.60
N TRP A 141 -10.50 -0.06 -12.65
CA TRP A 141 -9.24 -0.76 -12.86
C TRP A 141 -8.12 0.22 -13.19
N ARG A 142 -6.98 0.12 -12.49
CA ARG A 142 -5.78 0.93 -12.79
C ARG A 142 -4.51 0.27 -12.29
N THR A 143 -3.46 0.30 -13.10
CA THR A 143 -2.14 -0.23 -12.72
C THR A 143 -1.41 0.66 -11.72
N LYS A 144 -1.75 1.95 -11.71
CA LYS A 144 -1.18 2.89 -10.75
C LYS A 144 -1.94 2.77 -9.44
N GLU A 145 -1.27 2.66 -8.31
CA GLU A 145 -2.02 2.52 -7.06
C GLU A 145 -2.65 3.85 -6.58
N GLY A 146 -3.70 3.75 -5.77
CA GLY A 146 -4.42 4.89 -5.19
C GLY A 146 -5.88 5.00 -5.61
N TYR A 147 -6.47 6.19 -5.44
CA TYR A 147 -7.89 6.43 -5.64
C TYR A 147 -8.20 7.11 -6.98
N GLU A 148 -9.38 6.82 -7.50
CA GLU A 148 -10.03 7.60 -8.55
C GLU A 148 -11.18 8.45 -7.99
N GLY A 149 -11.69 9.38 -8.79
CA GLY A 149 -12.91 10.12 -8.48
C GLY A 149 -12.77 11.21 -7.40
N ASN A 150 -11.64 11.34 -6.70
CA ASN A 150 -11.51 12.27 -5.55
C ASN A 150 -11.97 13.71 -5.86
N LEU A 151 -11.48 14.31 -6.95
CA LEU A 151 -11.88 15.68 -7.31
C LEU A 151 -13.37 15.79 -7.66
N MET A 152 -13.93 14.76 -8.30
CA MET A 152 -15.34 14.68 -8.65
C MET A 152 -16.21 14.53 -7.41
N MET A 153 -15.85 13.63 -6.49
CA MET A 153 -16.61 13.40 -5.26
C MET A 153 -16.54 14.64 -4.36
N ARG A 154 -15.36 15.24 -4.23
CA ARG A 154 -15.18 16.49 -3.46
C ARG A 154 -16.00 17.65 -4.01
N SER A 155 -16.19 17.77 -5.32
CA SER A 155 -16.97 18.88 -5.89
C SER A 155 -18.48 18.79 -5.62
N MET A 156 -18.97 17.64 -5.17
CA MET A 156 -20.37 17.46 -4.77
C MET A 156 -20.70 18.17 -3.44
N GLY A 157 -19.70 18.51 -2.63
CA GLY A 157 -19.89 19.25 -1.37
C GLY A 157 -20.59 18.46 -0.25
N ALA A 158 -20.78 17.16 -0.43
CA ALA A 158 -21.40 16.24 0.53
C ALA A 158 -20.36 15.23 1.05
N PRO A 159 -20.64 14.50 2.15
CA PRO A 159 -19.80 13.41 2.61
C PRO A 159 -19.56 12.38 1.51
N TYR A 160 -18.33 11.86 1.41
CA TYR A 160 -18.00 10.81 0.46
C TYR A 160 -16.97 9.80 0.98
N LEU A 161 -17.05 8.59 0.42
CA LEU A 161 -16.14 7.49 0.64
C LEU A 161 -15.56 7.05 -0.70
N LEU A 162 -14.24 7.04 -0.81
CA LEU A 162 -13.51 6.42 -1.92
C LEU A 162 -13.06 5.02 -1.49
N ILE A 163 -13.24 4.04 -2.37
CA ILE A 163 -12.75 2.67 -2.17
C ILE A 163 -11.92 2.29 -3.40
N ALA A 164 -10.74 1.71 -3.20
CA ALA A 164 -9.84 1.36 -4.30
C ALA A 164 -9.13 0.03 -4.07
N ASP A 165 -9.35 -0.91 -4.99
CA ASP A 165 -8.76 -2.25 -4.97
C ASP A 165 -7.37 -2.24 -5.61
N GLN A 166 -6.32 -2.47 -4.81
CA GLN A 166 -4.92 -2.43 -5.26
C GLN A 166 -4.39 -3.82 -5.64
N ARG A 167 -5.24 -4.85 -5.57
CA ARG A 167 -4.83 -6.25 -5.76
C ARG A 167 -4.60 -6.55 -7.24
N LEU A 168 -3.82 -7.60 -7.51
CA LEU A 168 -3.47 -8.05 -8.87
C LEU A 168 -2.81 -6.91 -9.69
N GLN A 169 -3.05 -6.85 -11.00
CA GLN A 169 -2.46 -5.83 -11.87
C GLN A 169 -3.15 -4.46 -11.73
N GLY A 170 -4.30 -4.37 -11.07
CA GLY A 170 -5.03 -3.10 -10.94
C GLY A 170 -6.46 -3.20 -10.42
N GLY A 171 -6.75 -4.23 -9.64
CA GLY A 171 -8.06 -4.51 -9.05
C GLY A 171 -8.51 -5.97 -9.24
N ALA A 172 -9.18 -6.51 -8.23
CA ALA A 172 -9.80 -7.83 -8.23
C ALA A 172 -11.32 -7.73 -7.97
N PHE A 173 -11.94 -6.67 -8.49
CA PHE A 173 -13.38 -6.42 -8.46
C PHE A 173 -13.99 -6.35 -7.05
N TYR A 174 -13.19 -6.05 -6.02
CA TYR A 174 -13.62 -6.02 -4.62
C TYR A 174 -14.11 -7.38 -4.08
N LEU A 175 -13.92 -8.46 -4.85
CA LEU A 175 -14.34 -9.81 -4.47
C LEU A 175 -13.23 -10.53 -3.71
N GLY A 176 -13.61 -11.38 -2.78
CA GLY A 176 -12.65 -12.10 -1.93
C GLY A 176 -13.29 -13.26 -1.19
N ASP A 177 -12.74 -13.59 -0.03
CA ASP A 177 -13.48 -14.44 0.89
C ASP A 177 -14.59 -13.64 1.59
N ALA A 178 -15.52 -14.35 2.21
CA ALA A 178 -16.68 -13.72 2.83
C ALA A 178 -16.30 -12.78 4.00
N THR A 179 -15.14 -12.94 4.63
CA THR A 179 -14.70 -12.03 5.69
C THR A 179 -14.24 -10.72 5.08
N PHE A 180 -13.41 -10.77 4.05
CA PHE A 180 -12.97 -9.60 3.30
C PHE A 180 -14.13 -8.79 2.73
N GLU A 181 -15.10 -9.46 2.09
CA GLU A 181 -16.28 -8.78 1.53
C GLU A 181 -17.16 -8.14 2.61
N ARG A 182 -17.29 -8.79 3.78
CA ARG A 182 -18.01 -8.18 4.93
C ARG A 182 -17.29 -6.98 5.51
N GLU A 183 -15.96 -6.99 5.57
CA GLU A 183 -15.18 -5.84 6.05
C GLU A 183 -15.36 -4.62 5.12
N ILE A 184 -15.40 -4.82 3.80
CA ILE A 184 -15.72 -3.74 2.84
C ILE A 184 -17.12 -3.18 3.09
N LEU A 185 -18.12 -4.04 3.33
CA LEU A 185 -19.48 -3.60 3.66
C LEU A 185 -19.52 -2.82 4.99
N GLN A 186 -18.78 -3.27 5.99
CA GLN A 186 -18.69 -2.63 7.30
C GLN A 186 -18.08 -1.22 7.18
N VAL A 187 -17.04 -1.04 6.36
CA VAL A 187 -16.49 0.29 6.06
C VAL A 187 -17.57 1.26 5.56
N ILE A 188 -18.50 0.80 4.71
CA ILE A 188 -19.59 1.64 4.20
C ILE A 188 -20.65 1.94 5.26
N GLN A 189 -20.84 1.03 6.22
CA GLN A 189 -21.87 1.15 7.26
C GLN A 189 -21.43 1.98 8.48
N GLU A 190 -20.12 2.04 8.73
CA GLU A 190 -19.55 2.65 9.94
C GLU A 190 -18.95 4.05 9.74
N ASN A 191 -18.93 4.57 8.51
CA ASN A 191 -18.51 5.94 8.17
C ASN A 191 -19.72 6.78 7.75
#